data_AF-A0A7C1M8D7-F1
#
_entry.id   AF-A0A7C1M8D7-F1
#
_cell.length_a   1.000
_cell.length_b   1.000
_cell.length_c   1.000
_cell.angle_alpha   90.00
_cell.angle_beta   90.00
_cell.angle_gamma   90.00
#
_symmetry.space_group_name_H-M   'P 1'
#
loop_
_entity.id
_entity.type
_entity.pdbx_description
1 polymer ?
#
loop_
_entity_poly.entity_id
_entity_poly.type
_entity_poly.pdbx_seq_one_letter_code
_entity_poly.pdbx_strand_id
1 'polypeptide(L)'
;MKQGIKTSISIFLAFLMLTSSCKFIKEKGWFGKSKADTMAVWLARQDSIRIADSVKSEEEKMKAIRQARLDSIQTAQQAQREWEERFKYHIIVGSFLTPESAGDYLDYYRSMGYNAQIIAGPENRFNLVSAEVHDNLNRALKRLYQYQDTVDFESWLYIKE
;
A
#
# COMPACT_ATOMS: atom_id res chain seq x y z
N MET A 1 30.28 41.50 57.98
CA MET A 1 30.35 41.26 56.52
C MET A 1 31.77 41.39 55.93
N LYS A 2 32.84 40.99 56.65
CA LYS A 2 34.24 41.21 56.24
C LYS A 2 35.12 39.93 56.19
N GLN A 3 34.57 38.76 56.54
CA GLN A 3 35.33 37.50 56.64
C GLN A 3 35.12 36.54 55.44
N GLY A 4 33.98 36.59 54.74
CA GLY A 4 33.72 35.72 53.58
C GLY A 4 34.33 36.17 52.23
N ILE A 5 34.72 37.45 52.12
CA ILE A 5 35.35 37.99 50.89
C ILE A 5 36.83 37.59 50.83
N LYS A 6 37.52 37.52 51.97
CA LYS A 6 38.96 37.18 52.02
C LYS A 6 39.22 35.71 51.70
N THR A 7 38.34 34.79 52.11
CA THR A 7 38.47 33.36 51.79
C THR A 7 38.14 33.06 50.32
N SER A 8 37.17 33.76 49.73
CA SER A 8 36.85 33.62 48.29
C SER A 8 37.96 34.16 47.37
N ILE A 9 38.63 35.27 47.76
CA ILE A 9 39.76 35.81 46.99
C ILE A 9 40.98 34.90 47.08
N SER A 10 41.28 34.31 48.25
CA SER A 10 42.40 33.37 48.38
C SER A 10 42.20 32.07 47.59
N ILE A 11 40.97 31.58 47.45
CA ILE A 11 40.68 30.38 46.65
C ILE A 11 40.77 30.68 45.14
N PHE A 12 40.32 31.85 44.70
CA PHE A 12 40.41 32.26 43.30
C PHE A 12 41.86 32.56 42.85
N LEU A 13 42.69 33.10 43.76
CA LEU A 13 44.10 33.36 43.49
C LEU A 13 44.95 32.06 43.48
N ALA A 14 44.56 31.04 44.26
CA ALA A 14 45.19 29.73 44.24
C ALA A 14 44.88 28.94 42.96
N PHE A 15 43.70 29.13 42.37
CA PHE A 15 43.30 28.47 41.11
C PHE A 15 44.05 29.03 39.88
N LEU A 16 44.39 30.33 39.90
CA LEU A 16 45.15 31.01 38.85
C LEU A 16 46.64 30.62 38.79
N MET A 17 47.18 30.05 39.87
CA MET A 17 48.58 29.59 39.92
C MET A 17 48.79 28.16 39.39
N LEU A 18 47.72 27.43 39.05
CA LEU A 18 47.79 26.06 38.51
C LEU A 18 47.81 26.00 36.97
N THR A 19 47.68 27.12 36.26
CA THR A 19 47.69 27.16 34.78
C THR A 19 49.07 27.44 34.18
N SER A 20 50.12 27.54 34.99
CA SER A 20 51.48 27.92 34.55
C SER A 20 52.35 26.76 34.04
N SER A 21 51.77 25.67 33.52
CA SER A 21 52.53 24.61 32.86
C SER A 21 51.81 23.99 31.67
N CYS A 22 51.63 24.77 30.61
CA CYS A 22 51.42 24.25 29.25
C CYS A 22 52.76 24.21 28.50
N LYS A 23 53.72 23.43 29.00
CA LYS A 23 54.99 23.13 28.32
C LYS A 23 54.95 21.75 27.64
N PHE A 24 53.80 21.37 27.09
CA PHE A 24 53.60 20.07 26.40
C PHE A 24 52.98 20.18 24.99
N ILE A 25 52.72 21.41 24.50
CA ILE A 25 52.13 21.67 23.16
C ILE A 25 53.22 22.04 22.14
N LYS A 26 54.47 21.60 22.34
CA LYS A 26 55.58 21.94 21.43
C LYS A 26 56.26 20.74 20.74
N GLU A 27 55.87 19.50 21.05
CA GLU A 27 56.62 18.32 20.57
C GLU A 27 55.84 17.25 19.81
N LYS A 28 54.51 17.39 19.67
CA LYS A 28 53.77 16.59 18.68
C LYS A 28 53.14 17.52 17.67
N GLY A 29 53.62 17.44 16.42
CA GLY A 29 53.03 18.11 15.28
C GLY A 29 51.55 17.71 15.13
N TRP A 30 50.68 18.49 15.78
CA TRP A 30 49.24 18.30 15.76
C TRP A 30 48.64 18.67 14.39
N PHE A 31 49.30 19.56 13.65
CA PHE A 31 48.82 20.05 12.35
C PHE A 31 49.73 19.59 11.21
N GLY A 32 49.68 18.29 10.94
CA GLY A 32 50.33 17.66 9.79
C GLY A 32 49.35 16.82 8.98
N LYS A 33 48.20 17.38 8.58
CA LYS A 33 47.44 16.86 7.45
C LYS A 33 47.72 17.78 6.27
N SER A 34 48.32 17.25 5.22
CA SER A 34 48.64 18.04 4.03
C SER A 34 47.33 18.56 3.43
N LYS A 35 47.34 19.74 2.79
CA LYS A 35 46.15 20.25 2.06
C LYS A 35 45.65 19.23 1.01
N ALA A 36 46.53 18.33 0.56
CA ALA A 36 46.18 17.22 -0.31
C ALA A 36 45.25 16.19 0.37
N ASP A 37 45.46 15.86 1.65
CA ASP A 37 44.58 14.95 2.40
C ASP A 37 43.20 15.57 2.66
N THR A 38 43.13 16.87 2.91
CA THR A 38 41.84 17.59 3.08
C THR A 38 41.05 17.64 1.76
N MET A 39 41.74 17.86 0.64
CA MET A 39 41.12 17.86 -0.69
C MET A 39 40.62 16.46 -1.07
N ALA A 40 41.42 15.42 -0.80
CA ALA A 40 41.03 14.03 -1.08
C ALA A 40 39.79 13.59 -0.29
N VAL A 41 39.72 13.95 1.00
CA VAL A 41 38.54 13.67 1.84
C VAL A 41 37.30 14.44 1.35
N TRP A 42 37.47 15.68 0.89
CA TRP A 42 36.36 16.48 0.35
C TRP A 42 35.82 15.91 -0.97
N LEU A 43 36.71 15.52 -1.89
CA LEU A 43 36.34 14.86 -3.15
C LEU A 43 35.63 13.53 -2.90
N ALA A 44 36.15 12.69 -2.00
CA ALA A 44 35.51 11.43 -1.63
C ALA A 44 34.10 11.62 -1.06
N ARG A 45 33.88 12.69 -0.29
CA ARG A 45 32.55 13.05 0.24
C ARG A 45 31.61 13.51 -0.89
N GLN A 46 32.10 14.30 -1.84
CA GLN A 46 31.30 14.75 -2.98
C GLN A 46 30.91 13.59 -3.90
N ASP A 47 31.84 12.67 -4.16
CA ASP A 47 31.56 11.46 -4.94
C ASP A 47 30.54 10.55 -4.23
N SER A 48 30.62 10.44 -2.91
CA SER A 48 29.66 9.68 -2.11
C SER A 48 28.24 10.28 -2.21
N ILE A 49 28.12 11.62 -2.21
CA ILE A 49 26.84 12.31 -2.39
C ILE A 49 26.30 12.08 -3.80
N ARG A 50 27.13 12.24 -4.83
CA ARG A 50 26.72 12.03 -6.23
C ARG A 50 26.25 10.60 -6.50
N ILE A 51 26.93 9.61 -5.92
CA ILE A 51 26.52 8.21 -6.03
C ILE A 51 25.20 7.99 -5.29
N ALA A 52 25.05 8.52 -4.07
CA ALA A 52 23.81 8.41 -3.31
C ALA A 52 22.60 9.04 -4.05
N ASP A 53 22.79 10.20 -4.70
CA ASP A 53 21.74 10.86 -5.49
C ASP A 53 21.35 10.04 -6.71
N SER A 54 22.33 9.44 -7.42
CA SER A 54 22.05 8.57 -8.56
C SER A 54 21.26 7.33 -8.16
N VAL A 55 21.63 6.67 -7.05
CA VAL A 55 20.92 5.51 -6.51
C VAL A 55 19.51 5.89 -6.07
N LYS A 56 19.36 7.02 -5.37
CA LYS A 56 18.07 7.53 -4.92
C LYS A 56 17.14 7.84 -6.10
N SER A 57 17.65 8.41 -7.18
CA SER A 57 16.84 8.72 -8.37
C SER A 57 16.29 7.47 -9.06
N GLU A 58 17.09 6.40 -9.13
CA GLU A 58 16.64 5.11 -9.68
C GLU A 58 15.65 4.42 -8.73
N GLU A 59 15.89 4.48 -7.43
CA GLU A 59 14.94 3.99 -6.43
C GLU A 59 13.59 4.72 -6.51
N GLU A 60 13.58 6.03 -6.71
CA GLU A 60 12.37 6.83 -6.85
C GLU A 60 11.58 6.42 -8.10
N LYS A 61 12.25 6.20 -9.24
CA LYS A 61 11.61 5.67 -10.45
C LYS A 61 11.00 4.29 -10.21
N MET A 62 11.74 3.39 -9.56
CA MET A 62 11.26 2.05 -9.25
C MET A 62 10.09 2.07 -8.25
N LYS A 63 10.13 2.97 -7.27
CA LYS A 63 9.04 3.21 -6.32
C LYS A 63 7.81 3.77 -7.03
N ALA A 64 7.97 4.73 -7.94
CA ALA A 64 6.86 5.30 -8.72
C ALA A 64 6.17 4.24 -9.59
N ILE A 65 6.92 3.38 -10.27
CA ILE A 65 6.36 2.27 -11.06
C ILE A 65 5.60 1.28 -10.16
N ARG A 66 6.19 0.92 -9.01
CA ARG A 66 5.53 0.03 -8.05
C ARG A 66 4.26 0.65 -7.49
N GLN A 67 4.30 1.92 -7.14
CA GLN A 67 3.15 2.64 -6.60
C GLN A 67 2.03 2.71 -7.63
N ALA A 68 2.33 3.11 -8.87
CA ALA A 68 1.34 3.14 -9.95
C ALA A 68 0.68 1.76 -10.18
N ARG A 69 1.44 0.67 -10.05
CA ARG A 69 0.91 -0.70 -10.12
C ARG A 69 0.01 -1.04 -8.93
N LEU A 70 0.38 -0.65 -7.72
CA LEU A 70 -0.44 -0.89 -6.52
C LEU A 70 -1.73 -0.07 -6.56
N ASP A 71 -1.63 1.20 -6.96
CA ASP A 71 -2.76 2.11 -7.11
C ASP A 71 -3.75 1.57 -8.14
N SER A 72 -3.26 1.07 -9.29
CA SER A 72 -4.14 0.49 -10.32
C SER A 72 -4.88 -0.76 -9.84
N ILE A 73 -4.21 -1.64 -9.09
CA ILE A 73 -4.84 -2.81 -8.47
C ILE A 73 -5.87 -2.37 -7.44
N GLN A 74 -5.54 -1.39 -6.60
CA GLN A 74 -6.43 -0.89 -5.56
C GLN A 74 -7.68 -0.25 -6.15
N THR A 75 -7.56 0.56 -7.20
CA THR A 75 -8.70 1.16 -7.89
C THR A 75 -9.59 0.10 -8.53
N ALA A 76 -9.01 -0.92 -9.19
CA ALA A 76 -9.78 -2.02 -9.76
C ALA A 76 -10.54 -2.82 -8.69
N GLN A 77 -9.89 -3.12 -7.57
CA GLN A 77 -10.53 -3.81 -6.44
C GLN A 77 -11.62 -2.96 -5.78
N GLN A 78 -11.42 -1.66 -5.66
CA GLN A 78 -12.42 -0.72 -5.15
C GLN A 78 -13.66 -0.72 -6.03
N ALA A 79 -13.48 -0.56 -7.34
CA ALA A 79 -14.57 -0.58 -8.31
C ALA A 79 -15.33 -1.92 -8.29
N GLN A 80 -14.61 -3.04 -8.14
CA GLN A 80 -15.22 -4.36 -8.01
C GLN A 80 -16.08 -4.46 -6.75
N ARG A 81 -15.59 -4.01 -5.60
CA ARG A 81 -16.36 -4.00 -4.34
C ARG A 81 -17.61 -3.13 -4.45
N GLU A 82 -17.47 -1.92 -5.00
CA GLU A 82 -18.60 -1.01 -5.20
C GLU A 82 -19.65 -1.60 -6.15
N TRP A 83 -19.20 -2.34 -7.18
CA TRP A 83 -20.09 -3.07 -8.07
C TRP A 83 -20.82 -4.19 -7.33
N GLU A 84 -20.11 -5.04 -6.58
CA GLU A 84 -20.70 -6.13 -5.81
C GLU A 84 -21.66 -5.64 -4.70
N GLU A 85 -21.36 -4.49 -4.09
CA GLU A 85 -22.23 -3.87 -3.10
C GLU A 85 -23.51 -3.28 -3.71
N ARG A 86 -23.40 -2.76 -4.94
CA ARG A 86 -24.54 -2.19 -5.66
C ARG A 86 -25.42 -3.29 -6.27
N PHE A 87 -24.81 -4.30 -6.88
CA PHE A 87 -25.47 -5.30 -7.70
C PHE A 87 -25.61 -6.63 -6.94
N LYS A 88 -26.46 -6.62 -5.90
CA LYS A 88 -26.66 -7.76 -4.99
C LYS A 88 -27.77 -8.72 -5.40
N TYR A 89 -28.66 -8.30 -6.29
CA TYR A 89 -29.88 -9.05 -6.62
C TYR A 89 -29.70 -9.83 -7.91
N HIS A 90 -29.48 -11.14 -7.79
CA HIS A 90 -29.19 -12.04 -8.90
C HIS A 90 -30.41 -12.89 -9.24
N ILE A 91 -30.81 -12.90 -10.51
CA ILE A 91 -31.79 -13.88 -11.02
C ILE A 91 -31.01 -15.14 -11.38
N ILE A 92 -31.26 -16.22 -10.65
CA ILE A 92 -30.59 -17.52 -10.78
C ILE A 92 -31.45 -18.45 -11.61
N VAL A 93 -30.80 -19.13 -12.56
CA VAL A 93 -31.42 -20.10 -13.48
C VAL A 93 -30.97 -21.54 -13.19
N GLY A 94 -29.96 -21.71 -12.33
CA GLY A 94 -29.49 -23.04 -11.95
C GLY A 94 -28.47 -23.01 -10.82
N SER A 95 -28.37 -24.13 -10.11
CA SER A 95 -27.40 -24.39 -9.05
C SER A 95 -26.73 -25.72 -9.30
N PHE A 96 -25.42 -25.71 -9.49
CA PHE A 96 -24.65 -26.87 -9.93
C PHE A 96 -23.54 -27.21 -8.95
N LEU A 97 -23.40 -28.49 -8.63
CA LEU A 97 -22.26 -28.99 -7.85
C LEU A 97 -20.98 -29.02 -8.71
N THR A 98 -21.12 -29.41 -9.98
CA THR A 98 -20.02 -29.55 -10.95
C THR A 98 -19.80 -28.24 -11.70
N PRO A 99 -18.57 -27.69 -11.72
CA PRO A 99 -18.27 -26.46 -12.45
C PRO A 99 -18.48 -26.58 -13.96
N GLU A 100 -18.25 -27.75 -14.54
CA GLU A 100 -18.43 -28.02 -15.98
C GLU A 100 -19.89 -27.82 -16.39
N SER A 101 -20.83 -28.43 -15.65
CA SER A 101 -22.26 -28.27 -15.90
C SER A 101 -22.73 -26.82 -15.72
N ALA A 102 -22.14 -26.09 -14.77
CA ALA A 102 -22.40 -24.65 -14.62
C ALA A 102 -21.90 -23.86 -15.83
N GLY A 103 -20.76 -24.25 -16.41
CA GLY A 103 -20.18 -23.66 -17.61
C GLY A 103 -21.04 -23.87 -18.85
N ASP A 104 -21.52 -25.09 -19.08
CA ASP A 104 -22.41 -25.38 -20.21
C ASP A 104 -23.70 -24.56 -20.13
N TYR A 105 -24.29 -24.46 -18.93
CA TYR A 105 -25.51 -23.67 -18.71
C TYR A 105 -25.25 -22.16 -18.85
N LEU A 106 -24.10 -21.69 -18.38
CA LEU A 106 -23.64 -20.31 -18.57
C LEU A 106 -23.57 -19.95 -20.05
N ASP A 107 -22.94 -20.81 -20.86
CA ASP A 107 -22.76 -20.58 -22.29
C ASP A 107 -24.08 -20.66 -23.05
N TYR A 108 -25.00 -21.54 -22.64
CA TYR A 108 -26.37 -21.56 -23.15
C TYR A 108 -27.06 -20.19 -22.95
N TYR A 109 -27.06 -19.64 -21.73
CA TYR A 109 -27.68 -18.34 -21.46
C TYR A 109 -26.96 -17.17 -22.16
N ARG A 110 -25.63 -17.24 -22.31
CA ARG A 110 -24.87 -16.26 -23.10
C ARG A 110 -25.22 -16.30 -24.58
N SER A 111 -25.43 -17.50 -25.14
CA SER A 111 -25.83 -17.67 -26.54
C SER A 111 -27.21 -17.06 -26.84
N MET A 112 -28.07 -16.97 -25.83
CA MET A 112 -29.37 -16.29 -25.89
C MET A 112 -29.28 -14.76 -25.72
N GLY A 113 -28.08 -14.22 -25.49
CA GLY A 113 -27.84 -12.78 -25.35
C GLY A 113 -27.89 -12.25 -23.91
N TYR A 114 -27.97 -13.12 -22.90
CA TYR A 114 -27.91 -12.71 -21.50
C TYR A 114 -26.45 -12.50 -21.06
N ASN A 115 -26.24 -11.51 -20.20
CA ASN A 115 -24.94 -11.32 -19.54
C ASN A 115 -24.80 -12.27 -18.33
N ALA A 116 -24.90 -13.57 -18.61
CA ALA A 116 -24.89 -14.57 -17.57
C ALA A 116 -23.49 -14.69 -16.93
N GLN A 117 -23.47 -14.99 -15.63
CA GLN A 117 -22.28 -15.14 -14.81
C GLN A 117 -22.44 -16.26 -13.78
N ILE A 118 -21.35 -16.94 -13.45
CA ILE A 118 -21.32 -17.88 -12.33
C ILE A 118 -20.98 -17.12 -11.06
N ILE A 119 -21.74 -17.35 -10.01
CA ILE A 119 -21.45 -16.87 -8.66
C ILE A 119 -21.33 -18.06 -7.72
N ALA A 120 -20.44 -17.94 -6.73
CA ALA A 120 -20.35 -18.92 -5.67
C ALA A 120 -21.61 -18.84 -4.80
N GLY A 121 -22.27 -19.97 -4.63
CA GLY A 121 -23.40 -20.10 -3.73
C GLY A 121 -22.99 -20.14 -2.26
N PRO A 122 -23.95 -20.29 -1.35
CA PRO A 122 -23.69 -20.40 0.08
C PRO A 122 -22.63 -21.47 0.40
N GLU A 123 -21.69 -21.11 1.28
CA GLU A 123 -20.57 -21.98 1.71
C GLU A 123 -19.65 -22.46 0.57
N ASN A 124 -19.70 -21.82 -0.60
CA ASN A 124 -18.90 -22.18 -1.78
C ASN A 124 -19.09 -23.65 -2.24
N ARG A 125 -20.24 -24.25 -1.90
CA ARG A 125 -20.54 -25.66 -2.23
C ARG A 125 -21.18 -25.82 -3.61
N PHE A 126 -21.81 -24.76 -4.11
CA PHE A 126 -22.53 -24.77 -5.37
C PHE A 126 -22.09 -23.61 -6.25
N ASN A 127 -22.10 -23.83 -7.55
CA ASN A 127 -21.93 -22.82 -8.58
C ASN A 127 -23.33 -22.41 -9.05
N LEU A 128 -23.73 -21.18 -8.71
CA LEU A 128 -25.01 -20.63 -9.13
C LEU A 128 -24.81 -19.92 -10.46
N VAL A 129 -25.67 -20.19 -11.43
CA VAL A 129 -25.68 -19.48 -12.71
C VAL A 129 -26.70 -18.35 -12.62
N SER A 130 -26.20 -17.11 -12.64
CA SER A 130 -27.01 -15.89 -12.65
C SER A 130 -27.18 -15.42 -14.09
N ALA A 131 -28.41 -15.31 -14.56
CA ALA A 131 -28.71 -14.81 -15.90
C ALA A 131 -28.71 -13.27 -15.96
N GLU A 132 -29.19 -12.63 -14.89
CA GLU A 132 -29.23 -11.17 -14.77
C GLU A 132 -28.90 -10.73 -13.34
N VAL A 133 -28.39 -9.51 -13.21
CA VAL A 133 -28.10 -8.85 -11.94
C VAL A 133 -28.71 -7.46 -11.89
N HIS A 134 -29.23 -7.09 -10.74
CA HIS A 134 -29.95 -5.84 -10.52
C HIS A 134 -29.46 -5.13 -9.26
N ASP A 135 -29.59 -3.80 -9.25
CA ASP A 135 -29.22 -2.92 -8.14
C ASP A 135 -30.37 -2.62 -7.16
N ASN A 136 -31.58 -3.02 -7.52
CA ASN A 136 -32.80 -2.72 -6.79
C ASN A 136 -33.69 -3.96 -6.68
N LEU A 137 -34.11 -4.29 -5.45
CA LEU A 137 -34.94 -5.46 -5.17
C LEU A 137 -36.27 -5.45 -5.95
N ASN A 138 -36.99 -4.32 -5.98
CA ASN A 138 -38.30 -4.25 -6.64
C ASN A 138 -38.17 -4.43 -8.15
N ARG A 139 -37.11 -3.87 -8.75
CA ARG A 139 -36.78 -4.09 -10.16
C ARG A 139 -36.46 -5.56 -10.42
N ALA A 140 -35.65 -6.17 -9.57
CA ALA A 140 -35.26 -7.57 -9.67
C ALA A 140 -36.48 -8.50 -9.58
N LEU A 141 -37.38 -8.27 -8.62
CA LEU A 141 -38.62 -9.06 -8.45
C LEU A 141 -39.56 -8.93 -9.64
N LYS A 142 -39.78 -7.71 -10.14
CA LYS A 142 -40.60 -7.51 -11.34
C LYS A 142 -40.01 -8.25 -12.55
N ARG A 143 -38.69 -8.17 -12.69
CA ARG A 143 -37.99 -8.85 -13.78
C ARG A 143 -38.02 -10.36 -13.63
N LEU A 144 -37.90 -10.89 -12.41
CA LEU A 144 -38.01 -12.32 -12.10
C LEU A 144 -39.36 -12.87 -12.57
N TYR A 145 -40.48 -12.23 -12.23
CA TYR A 145 -41.80 -12.71 -12.67
C TYR A 145 -41.91 -12.76 -14.19
N GLN A 146 -41.42 -11.72 -14.89
CA GLN A 146 -41.38 -11.73 -16.35
C GLN A 146 -40.47 -12.84 -16.89
N TYR A 147 -39.36 -13.12 -16.21
CA TYR A 147 -38.40 -14.15 -16.59
C TYR A 147 -39.00 -15.55 -16.43
N GLN A 148 -39.71 -15.79 -15.33
CA GLN A 148 -40.44 -17.03 -15.05
C GLN A 148 -41.53 -17.31 -16.10
N ASP A 149 -42.21 -16.27 -16.56
CA ASP A 149 -43.26 -16.42 -17.57
C ASP A 149 -42.73 -16.64 -19.00
N THR A 150 -41.53 -16.14 -19.32
CA THR A 150 -41.06 -16.04 -20.72
C THR A 150 -39.80 -16.84 -21.04
N VAL A 151 -38.97 -17.17 -20.05
CA VAL A 151 -37.64 -17.76 -20.26
C VAL A 151 -37.47 -19.05 -19.46
N ASP A 152 -37.58 -18.96 -18.13
CA ASP A 152 -37.33 -20.08 -17.23
C ASP A 152 -38.17 -19.98 -15.96
N PHE A 153 -39.21 -20.82 -15.89
CA PHE A 153 -40.15 -20.89 -14.78
C PHE A 153 -39.49 -21.25 -13.44
N GLU A 154 -38.39 -22.00 -13.45
CA GLU A 154 -37.69 -22.44 -12.23
C GLU A 154 -36.69 -21.40 -11.71
N SER A 155 -36.57 -20.26 -12.40
CA SER A 155 -35.69 -19.18 -11.96
C SER A 155 -36.10 -18.62 -10.59
N TRP A 156 -35.13 -18.18 -9.81
CA TRP A 156 -35.33 -17.66 -8.46
C TRP A 156 -34.37 -16.51 -8.15
N LEU A 157 -34.71 -15.69 -7.17
CA LEU A 157 -33.86 -14.56 -6.75
C LEU A 157 -32.87 -15.01 -5.68
N TYR A 158 -31.58 -14.75 -5.91
CA TYR A 158 -30.53 -14.86 -4.92
C TYR A 158 -30.03 -13.45 -4.53
N ILE A 159 -29.93 -13.22 -3.23
CA ILE A 159 -29.41 -11.96 -2.67
C ILE A 159 -28.02 -12.25 -2.12
N LYS A 160 -27.00 -11.69 -2.75
CA LYS A 160 -25.62 -11.81 -2.27
C LYS A 160 -25.41 -10.82 -1.12
N GLU A 161 -25.01 -11.34 0.04
CA GLU A 161 -24.71 -10.54 1.24
C GLU A 161 -23.42 -9.70 1.06
#